data_AF-A0A1Y2BHA0-F1
#
_entry.id   AF-A0A1Y2BHA0-F1
#
_cell.length_a   1.000
_cell.length_b   1.000
_cell.length_c   1.000
_cell.angle_alpha   90.00
_cell.angle_beta   90.00
_cell.angle_gamma   90.00
#
_symmetry.space_group_name_H-M   'P 1'
#
loop_
_entity.id
_entity.type
_entity.pdbx_description
1 polymer ?
#
loop_
_entity_poly.entity_id
_entity_poly.type
_entity_poly.pdbx_seq_one_letter_code
_entity_poly.pdbx_strand_id
1 'polypeptide(L)'
;MKFNKKYLLNFLFVALNQFSKSHASSVSQKDLDNFSYGTDEFTMTIHGDTGTGKEATQVMNLAKFDALLHLGDYDYECKPDSYFDNILKYNRSYKFFGILGNHETKQECNESKYYQYVNNIHYQMTNSKNKSTYCTFSSKKTMWSCSYRNMRIIGLSPAISKDEKREEQLKFLKNQLSSSKEDWKICAWHYYDGYYHTGKYPSDENIVSEKGESFYDVCKEYGALIFSAHDHVYARTHVMSKFSYPKVDSYDYKTSSNIVQIRKGATLNILSAVGGYEIYSESGKYKDYSHWQKKFSKGSSGENAKKFGTLNCKFNVGGNNKKAYCEFLRINSSSKVFDSFTIYRNDPSKKSYKDVDNDFLSEKTEAYKKKYGSSSNSSSSTSKESRCGSKYGKCPSGQCCSKYGYCGTGSKYCSLDRGCQSKYGSCKS
;
A
#
# COMPACT_ATOMS: atom_id res chain seq x y z
N MET A 1 -43.25 27.82 27.06
CA MET A 1 -42.63 26.82 27.96
C MET A 1 -41.30 27.35 28.44
N LYS A 2 -41.15 27.50 29.76
CA LYS A 2 -39.99 28.11 30.42
C LYS A 2 -38.80 27.14 30.44
N PHE A 3 -37.61 27.69 30.22
CA PHE A 3 -36.31 27.07 30.45
C PHE A 3 -36.14 26.61 31.90
N ASN A 4 -35.42 25.50 32.11
CA ASN A 4 -34.82 25.21 33.41
C ASN A 4 -33.39 24.69 33.27
N LYS A 5 -32.44 25.47 33.79
CA LYS A 5 -31.01 25.14 33.97
C LYS A 5 -30.83 24.58 35.39
N LYS A 6 -30.27 23.38 35.51
CA LYS A 6 -29.49 22.79 36.63
C LYS A 6 -29.25 21.33 36.20
N TYR A 7 -28.03 20.79 36.19
CA TYR A 7 -27.30 20.37 37.37
C TYR A 7 -25.77 20.45 37.19
N LEU A 8 -25.12 20.91 38.26
CA LEU A 8 -23.68 20.85 38.54
C LEU A 8 -23.31 19.48 39.15
N LEU A 9 -22.09 19.03 38.82
CA LEU A 9 -21.10 18.26 39.59
C LEU A 9 -21.48 17.05 40.47
N ASN A 10 -20.88 15.90 40.13
CA ASN A 10 -20.08 14.95 40.95
C ASN A 10 -20.26 13.55 40.33
N PHE A 11 -19.22 12.78 39.99
CA PHE A 11 -18.30 12.14 40.94
C PHE A 11 -16.94 11.84 40.29
N LEU A 12 -15.86 12.31 40.91
CA LEU A 12 -14.56 11.63 40.93
C LEU A 12 -14.72 10.35 41.74
N PHE A 13 -14.41 9.18 41.17
CA PHE A 13 -13.82 8.03 41.89
C PHE A 13 -13.45 6.95 40.85
N VAL A 14 -12.18 6.89 40.45
CA VAL A 14 -11.60 5.64 39.96
C VAL A 14 -10.27 5.46 40.69
N ALA A 15 -10.19 4.30 41.34
CA ALA A 15 -9.22 3.93 42.34
C ALA A 15 -7.77 3.94 41.84
N LEU A 16 -6.90 4.44 42.71
CA LEU A 16 -5.46 4.16 42.73
C LEU A 16 -5.25 2.66 42.98
N ASN A 17 -4.95 1.90 41.95
CA ASN A 17 -4.24 0.63 42.12
C ASN A 17 -2.75 0.88 41.98
N GLN A 18 -2.07 0.91 43.14
CA GLN A 18 -0.63 0.77 43.24
C GLN A 18 -0.25 -0.65 42.78
N PHE A 19 0.13 -0.77 41.52
CA PHE A 19 0.99 -1.86 41.08
C PHE A 19 2.44 -1.36 41.13
N SER A 20 3.26 -2.06 41.89
CA SER A 20 4.72 -1.97 41.88
C SER A 20 5.25 -2.15 40.45
N LYS A 21 5.41 -1.05 39.72
CA LYS A 21 6.10 -1.05 38.43
C LYS A 21 7.60 -1.06 38.68
N SER A 22 8.21 -2.21 38.44
CA SER A 22 9.58 -2.24 37.95
C SER A 22 9.71 -1.21 36.83
N HIS A 23 10.63 -0.26 36.96
CA HIS A 23 10.93 0.72 35.93
C HIS A 23 11.66 0.03 34.76
N ALA A 24 10.93 -0.77 33.99
CA ALA A 24 11.24 -0.93 32.58
C ALA A 24 10.62 0.31 31.89
N SER A 25 11.46 1.15 31.30
CA SER A 25 10.99 2.28 30.50
C SER A 25 10.02 1.78 29.43
N SER A 26 8.73 2.07 29.58
CA SER A 26 7.72 1.74 28.58
C SER A 26 8.01 2.58 27.33
N VAL A 27 8.24 1.92 26.19
CA VAL A 27 8.42 2.62 24.90
C VAL A 27 7.16 3.43 24.60
N SER A 28 7.31 4.75 24.37
CA SER A 28 6.14 5.60 24.10
C SER A 28 5.68 5.47 22.65
N GLN A 29 4.39 5.74 22.39
CA GLN A 29 3.88 5.75 21.01
C GLN A 29 4.63 6.76 20.14
N LYS A 30 4.97 7.93 20.69
CA LYS A 30 5.75 8.97 20.00
C LYS A 30 7.14 8.46 19.59
N ASP A 31 7.78 7.63 20.41
CA ASP A 31 9.08 7.03 20.07
C ASP A 31 8.92 6.05 18.90
N LEU A 32 7.87 5.23 18.91
CA LEU A 32 7.56 4.30 17.83
C LEU A 32 7.19 5.04 16.54
N ASP A 33 6.45 6.14 16.61
CA ASP A 33 6.05 6.93 15.44
C ASP A 33 7.28 7.54 14.73
N ASN A 34 8.30 7.93 15.50
CA ASN A 34 9.56 8.46 14.96
C ASN A 34 10.59 7.37 14.60
N PHE A 35 10.30 6.11 14.90
CA PHE A 35 11.17 4.98 14.59
C PHE A 35 10.78 4.35 13.25
N SER A 36 11.66 4.49 12.27
CA SER A 36 11.52 3.80 10.98
C SER A 36 11.76 2.30 11.14
N TYR A 37 10.77 1.49 10.77
CA TYR A 37 10.80 0.03 10.85
C TYR A 37 9.88 -0.56 9.78
N GLY A 38 10.22 -1.73 9.24
CA GLY A 38 9.43 -2.41 8.22
C GLY A 38 9.78 -1.96 6.80
N THR A 39 8.80 -2.03 5.90
CA THR A 39 8.96 -1.72 4.47
C THR A 39 8.55 -0.30 4.15
N ASP A 40 9.37 0.42 3.37
CA ASP A 40 9.10 1.80 3.01
C ASP A 40 7.70 2.01 2.43
N GLU A 41 7.01 3.02 2.96
CA GLU A 41 5.75 3.50 2.44
C GLU A 41 5.90 4.09 1.04
N PHE A 42 4.87 3.93 0.23
CA PHE A 42 4.73 4.65 -1.03
C PHE A 42 3.26 4.83 -1.37
N THR A 43 2.98 5.86 -2.15
CA THR A 43 1.62 6.23 -2.57
C THR A 43 1.46 6.05 -4.07
N MET A 44 0.39 5.39 -4.49
CA MET A 44 0.01 5.25 -5.89
C MET A 44 -1.36 5.87 -6.14
N THR A 45 -1.41 6.73 -7.15
CA THR A 45 -2.66 7.28 -7.72
C THR A 45 -3.10 6.42 -8.91
N ILE A 46 -4.39 6.14 -9.01
CA ILE A 46 -4.99 5.21 -9.98
C ILE A 46 -6.27 5.81 -10.56
N HIS A 47 -6.28 6.08 -11.87
CA HIS A 47 -7.46 6.54 -12.62
C HIS A 47 -7.29 6.25 -14.12
N GLY A 48 -8.37 6.26 -14.88
CA GLY A 48 -8.38 6.38 -16.33
C GLY A 48 -9.34 7.49 -16.78
N ASP A 49 -9.55 7.58 -18.08
CA ASP A 49 -10.63 8.38 -18.66
C ASP A 49 -10.50 9.88 -18.33
N THR A 50 -9.27 10.37 -18.52
CA THR A 50 -8.86 11.71 -18.07
C THR A 50 -9.14 12.77 -19.10
N GLY A 51 -8.83 12.49 -20.36
CA GLY A 51 -8.69 13.52 -21.37
C GLY A 51 -7.56 14.50 -21.03
N THR A 52 -7.51 15.62 -21.75
CA THR A 52 -6.43 16.63 -21.62
C THR A 52 -6.90 17.98 -21.09
N GLY A 53 -8.12 18.03 -20.57
CA GLY A 53 -8.73 19.25 -20.03
C GLY A 53 -8.14 19.73 -18.70
N LYS A 54 -8.58 20.92 -18.28
CA LYS A 54 -8.19 21.51 -16.99
C LYS A 54 -8.58 20.62 -15.81
N GLU A 55 -9.69 19.89 -15.91
CA GLU A 55 -10.18 18.99 -14.87
C GLU A 55 -9.21 17.83 -14.64
N ALA A 56 -8.62 17.24 -15.69
CA ALA A 56 -7.58 16.21 -15.58
C ALA A 56 -6.35 16.73 -14.80
N THR A 57 -5.92 17.97 -15.10
CA THR A 57 -4.85 18.63 -14.35
C THR A 57 -5.23 18.84 -12.87
N GLN A 58 -6.48 19.24 -12.57
CA GLN A 58 -6.94 19.41 -11.21
C GLN A 58 -6.98 18.07 -10.44
N VAL A 59 -7.41 16.99 -11.10
CA VAL A 59 -7.41 15.63 -10.52
C VAL A 59 -5.99 15.18 -10.18
N MET A 60 -5.02 15.39 -11.07
CA MET A 60 -3.61 15.10 -10.80
C MET A 60 -3.05 15.87 -9.60
N ASN A 61 -3.62 17.03 -9.26
CA ASN A 61 -3.20 17.83 -8.11
C ASN A 61 -3.96 17.53 -6.81
N LEU A 62 -4.90 16.57 -6.82
CA LEU A 62 -5.65 16.18 -5.62
C LEU A 62 -4.76 15.54 -4.56
N ALA A 63 -3.66 14.88 -4.91
CA ALA A 63 -2.77 14.28 -3.93
C ALA A 63 -1.32 14.30 -4.41
N LYS A 64 -0.38 14.22 -3.46
CA LYS A 64 1.00 13.85 -3.76
C LYS A 64 1.09 12.33 -3.81
N PHE A 65 1.80 11.81 -4.79
CA PHE A 65 1.99 10.38 -4.99
C PHE A 65 3.38 10.08 -5.55
N ASP A 66 3.83 8.85 -5.33
CA ASP A 66 5.12 8.33 -5.81
C ASP A 66 4.98 7.62 -7.15
N ALA A 67 3.79 7.15 -7.49
CA ALA A 67 3.48 6.47 -8.74
C ALA A 67 2.05 6.77 -9.24
N LEU A 68 1.88 6.77 -10.56
CA LEU A 68 0.62 6.85 -11.28
C LEU A 68 0.41 5.57 -12.07
N LEU A 69 -0.74 4.94 -11.91
CA LEU A 69 -1.28 3.94 -12.82
C LEU A 69 -2.44 4.56 -13.61
N HIS A 70 -2.24 4.81 -14.89
CA HIS A 70 -3.26 5.34 -15.80
C HIS A 70 -3.96 4.20 -16.53
N LEU A 71 -5.30 4.13 -16.44
CA LEU A 71 -6.11 3.00 -16.89
C LEU A 71 -6.64 3.15 -18.33
N GLY A 72 -5.94 3.88 -19.19
CA GLY A 72 -6.32 4.13 -20.59
C GLY A 72 -7.22 5.34 -20.80
N ASP A 73 -7.47 5.67 -22.07
CA ASP A 73 -8.25 6.82 -22.55
C ASP A 73 -7.66 8.18 -22.12
N TYR A 74 -6.63 8.59 -22.85
CA TYR A 74 -5.74 9.69 -22.47
C TYR A 74 -6.22 11.07 -22.98
N ASP A 75 -6.71 11.18 -24.21
CA ASP A 75 -7.06 12.46 -24.81
C ASP A 75 -8.39 12.53 -25.57
N TYR A 76 -8.92 11.39 -26.05
CA TYR A 76 -10.18 11.31 -26.82
C TYR A 76 -10.19 12.04 -28.17
N GLU A 77 -9.05 12.53 -28.66
CA GLU A 77 -8.94 13.35 -29.87
C GLU A 77 -7.97 12.77 -30.91
N CYS A 78 -7.43 11.57 -30.68
CA CYS A 78 -6.40 10.95 -31.50
C CYS A 78 -5.15 11.83 -31.66
N LYS A 79 -4.75 12.50 -30.57
CA LYS A 79 -3.54 13.32 -30.44
C LYS A 79 -2.56 12.63 -29.47
N PRO A 80 -1.70 11.71 -29.95
CA PRO A 80 -0.90 10.83 -29.10
C PRO A 80 0.04 11.50 -28.12
N ASP A 81 0.43 12.75 -28.38
CA ASP A 81 1.35 13.51 -27.53
C ASP A 81 0.62 14.36 -26.48
N SER A 82 -0.67 14.67 -26.70
CA SER A 82 -1.38 15.71 -25.95
C SER A 82 -1.42 15.45 -24.44
N TYR A 83 -1.74 14.23 -24.01
CA TYR A 83 -1.72 13.90 -22.58
C TYR A 83 -0.31 13.95 -22.00
N PHE A 84 0.69 13.48 -22.75
CA PHE A 84 2.06 13.40 -22.26
C PHE A 84 2.74 14.77 -22.16
N ASP A 85 2.36 15.71 -23.03
CA ASP A 85 2.85 17.07 -23.01
C ASP A 85 2.14 17.93 -21.97
N ASN A 86 0.81 17.81 -21.87
CA ASN A 86 -0.02 18.73 -21.10
C ASN A 86 -0.31 18.25 -19.67
N ILE A 87 -0.48 16.94 -19.46
CA ILE A 87 -0.89 16.35 -18.18
C ILE A 87 0.28 15.65 -17.50
N LEU A 88 0.94 14.71 -18.19
CA LEU A 88 2.08 13.94 -17.67
C LEU A 88 3.40 14.73 -17.77
N LYS A 89 3.47 15.87 -17.08
CA LYS A 89 4.58 16.83 -17.16
C LYS A 89 5.97 16.15 -17.14
N TYR A 90 6.83 16.55 -18.08
CA TYR A 90 8.20 16.04 -18.22
C TYR A 90 9.03 16.13 -16.92
N ASN A 91 8.79 17.14 -16.08
CA ASN A 91 9.49 17.35 -14.81
C ASN A 91 8.92 16.53 -13.63
N ARG A 92 8.04 15.54 -13.88
CA ARG A 92 7.47 14.68 -12.83
C ARG A 92 8.53 13.98 -11.98
N SER A 93 8.22 13.82 -10.69
CA SER A 93 9.01 13.05 -9.73
C SER A 93 8.50 11.62 -9.53
N TYR A 94 7.24 11.37 -9.91
CA TYR A 94 6.56 10.09 -9.71
C TYR A 94 6.78 9.12 -10.87
N LYS A 95 6.62 7.82 -10.61
CA LYS A 95 6.64 6.74 -11.61
C LYS A 95 5.34 6.68 -12.39
N PHE A 96 5.40 6.25 -13.63
CA PHE A 96 4.25 6.14 -14.52
C PHE A 96 4.14 4.71 -15.02
N PHE A 97 2.92 4.21 -14.99
CA PHE A 97 2.48 2.95 -15.57
C PHE A 97 1.19 3.23 -16.33
N GLY A 98 1.14 2.87 -17.60
CA GLY A 98 -0.01 3.16 -18.46
C GLY A 98 -0.47 1.90 -19.18
N ILE A 99 -1.78 1.70 -19.24
CA ILE A 99 -2.40 0.78 -20.21
C ILE A 99 -3.08 1.59 -21.31
N LEU A 100 -3.45 0.94 -22.40
CA LEU A 100 -4.22 1.54 -23.49
C LEU A 100 -5.71 1.38 -23.21
N GLY A 101 -6.51 2.37 -23.61
CA GLY A 101 -7.96 2.30 -23.67
C GLY A 101 -8.48 2.12 -25.09
N ASN A 102 -9.80 2.21 -25.25
CA ASN A 102 -10.41 2.06 -26.58
C ASN A 102 -10.14 3.25 -27.49
N HIS A 103 -9.97 4.44 -26.91
CA HIS A 103 -9.69 5.66 -27.65
C HIS A 103 -8.25 5.72 -28.19
N GLU A 104 -7.38 4.77 -27.83
CA GLU A 104 -6.05 4.66 -28.42
C GLU A 104 -5.96 3.61 -29.53
N THR A 105 -7.04 2.87 -29.82
CA THR A 105 -7.01 1.71 -30.72
C THR A 105 -6.85 2.09 -32.20
N LYS A 106 -6.43 1.13 -33.03
CA LYS A 106 -6.35 1.30 -34.50
C LYS A 106 -7.71 1.66 -35.12
N GLN A 107 -8.80 1.14 -34.57
CA GLN A 107 -10.16 1.39 -35.05
C GLN A 107 -10.57 2.84 -34.80
N GLU A 108 -10.23 3.40 -33.64
CA GLU A 108 -10.57 4.78 -33.30
C GLU A 108 -9.65 5.79 -33.98
N CYS A 109 -8.34 5.57 -33.90
CA CYS A 109 -7.35 6.60 -34.24
C CYS A 109 -6.49 6.31 -35.46
N ASN A 110 -6.72 5.21 -36.18
CA ASN A 110 -5.84 4.64 -37.22
C ASN A 110 -4.54 4.02 -36.69
N GLU A 111 -3.91 3.22 -37.56
CA GLU A 111 -2.73 2.42 -37.20
C GLU A 111 -1.50 3.26 -36.83
N SER A 112 -1.27 4.38 -37.51
CA SER A 112 -0.12 5.24 -37.24
C SER A 112 -0.21 5.85 -35.84
N LYS A 113 -1.40 6.37 -35.46
CA LYS A 113 -1.63 6.97 -34.15
C LYS A 113 -1.62 5.93 -33.03
N TYR A 114 -2.23 4.77 -33.26
CA TYR A 114 -2.15 3.64 -32.32
C TYR A 114 -0.70 3.32 -31.93
N TYR A 115 0.20 3.16 -32.90
CA TYR A 115 1.60 2.88 -32.58
C TYR A 115 2.32 4.06 -31.92
N GLN A 116 1.92 5.31 -32.18
CA GLN A 116 2.42 6.46 -31.45
C GLN A 116 2.01 6.39 -29.97
N TYR A 117 0.76 6.07 -29.63
CA TYR A 117 0.35 5.85 -28.23
C TYR A 117 1.15 4.73 -27.56
N VAL A 118 1.27 3.57 -28.22
CA VAL A 118 2.04 2.43 -27.70
C VAL A 118 3.49 2.86 -27.40
N ASN A 119 4.12 3.58 -28.32
CA ASN A 119 5.50 4.03 -28.17
C ASN A 119 5.63 5.11 -27.09
N ASN A 120 4.69 6.06 -26.99
CA ASN A 120 4.71 7.11 -25.97
C ASN A 120 4.56 6.52 -24.57
N ILE A 121 3.61 5.60 -24.36
CA ILE A 121 3.43 4.90 -23.07
C ILE A 121 4.69 4.10 -22.73
N HIS A 122 5.19 3.28 -23.67
CA HIS A 122 6.40 2.49 -23.46
C HIS A 122 7.60 3.38 -23.13
N TYR A 123 7.79 4.49 -23.84
CA TYR A 123 8.86 5.46 -23.57
C TYR A 123 8.73 6.05 -22.16
N GLN A 124 7.53 6.47 -21.75
CA GLN A 124 7.31 7.02 -20.41
C GLN A 124 7.54 6.01 -19.28
N MET A 125 7.32 4.72 -19.57
CA MET A 125 7.55 3.63 -18.63
C MET A 125 9.02 3.18 -18.56
N THR A 126 9.84 3.49 -19.57
CA THR A 126 11.23 3.01 -19.69
C THR A 126 12.28 4.12 -19.60
N ASN A 127 11.89 5.38 -19.71
CA ASN A 127 12.82 6.51 -19.60
C ASN A 127 13.36 6.72 -18.17
N SER A 128 14.30 7.66 -18.03
CA SER A 128 14.99 7.94 -16.78
C SER A 128 14.08 8.41 -15.63
N LYS A 129 12.89 8.96 -15.92
CA LYS A 129 11.91 9.34 -14.89
C LYS A 129 11.29 8.12 -14.22
N ASN A 130 11.23 6.99 -14.93
CA ASN A 130 10.78 5.72 -14.39
C ASN A 130 11.89 4.84 -13.79
N LYS A 131 13.08 5.39 -13.51
CA LYS A 131 14.15 4.66 -12.80
C LYS A 131 13.65 3.99 -11.52
N SER A 132 14.27 2.86 -11.15
CA SER A 132 13.87 2.01 -10.01
C SER A 132 12.55 1.25 -10.22
N THR A 133 12.11 1.13 -11.47
CA THR A 133 11.08 0.17 -11.90
C THR A 133 11.74 -0.85 -12.82
N TYR A 134 11.26 -2.09 -12.79
CA TYR A 134 11.78 -3.16 -13.64
C TYR A 134 10.63 -3.79 -14.40
N CYS A 135 10.57 -3.55 -15.71
CA CYS A 135 9.43 -3.90 -16.55
C CYS A 135 9.81 -4.94 -17.60
N THR A 136 8.96 -5.94 -17.76
CA THR A 136 8.96 -6.87 -18.89
C THR A 136 7.75 -6.56 -19.76
N PHE A 137 7.95 -6.41 -21.07
CA PHE A 137 6.90 -6.10 -22.03
C PHE A 137 6.64 -7.30 -22.94
N SER A 138 5.40 -7.44 -23.42
CA SER A 138 5.11 -8.30 -24.57
C SER A 138 5.84 -7.77 -25.81
N SER A 139 5.95 -8.61 -26.85
CA SER A 139 6.56 -8.20 -28.14
C SER A 139 5.89 -6.95 -28.74
N LYS A 140 4.59 -6.78 -28.50
CA LYS A 140 3.79 -5.64 -28.96
C LYS A 140 3.80 -4.44 -28.00
N LYS A 141 4.38 -4.57 -26.80
CA LYS A 141 4.48 -3.54 -25.74
C LYS A 141 3.14 -3.06 -25.14
N THR A 142 2.05 -3.70 -25.54
CA THR A 142 0.66 -3.47 -25.13
C THR A 142 0.28 -4.21 -23.85
N MET A 143 1.07 -5.23 -23.49
CA MET A 143 1.01 -5.90 -22.19
C MET A 143 2.37 -5.81 -21.51
N TRP A 144 2.36 -5.69 -20.20
CA TRP A 144 3.59 -5.55 -19.43
C TRP A 144 3.41 -5.98 -17.98
N SER A 145 4.54 -6.28 -17.34
CA SER A 145 4.63 -6.57 -15.91
C SER A 145 5.82 -5.82 -15.33
N CYS A 146 5.55 -4.90 -14.41
CA CYS A 146 6.56 -4.08 -13.76
C CYS A 146 6.63 -4.40 -12.26
N SER A 147 7.84 -4.41 -11.70
CA SER A 147 8.04 -4.31 -10.27
C SER A 147 8.43 -2.88 -9.87
N TYR A 148 7.86 -2.40 -8.77
CA TYR A 148 8.20 -1.14 -8.13
C TYR A 148 8.10 -1.32 -6.62
N ARG A 149 9.22 -1.11 -5.91
CA ARG A 149 9.34 -1.42 -4.48
C ARG A 149 8.91 -2.88 -4.21
N ASN A 150 7.99 -3.12 -3.29
CA ASN A 150 7.43 -4.45 -2.99
C ASN A 150 6.08 -4.70 -3.69
N MET A 151 5.86 -4.11 -4.88
CA MET A 151 4.66 -4.31 -5.67
C MET A 151 4.95 -4.80 -7.08
N ARG A 152 4.17 -5.79 -7.52
CA ARG A 152 4.05 -6.23 -8.91
C ARG A 152 2.81 -5.60 -9.54
N ILE A 153 2.96 -5.02 -10.73
CA ILE A 153 1.86 -4.40 -11.48
C ILE A 153 1.85 -5.04 -12.87
N ILE A 154 0.70 -5.56 -13.28
CA ILE A 154 0.51 -6.22 -14.58
C ILE A 154 -0.55 -5.43 -15.33
N GLY A 155 -0.15 -4.85 -16.46
CA GLY A 155 -1.05 -4.20 -17.41
C GLY A 155 -1.30 -5.11 -18.61
N LEU A 156 -2.57 -5.32 -18.94
CA LEU A 156 -2.98 -6.03 -20.14
C LEU A 156 -3.49 -5.05 -21.20
N SER A 157 -3.74 -5.57 -22.41
CA SER A 157 -4.33 -4.78 -23.47
C SER A 157 -5.80 -4.43 -23.12
N PRO A 158 -6.41 -3.42 -23.79
CA PRO A 158 -7.73 -2.95 -23.39
C PRO A 158 -8.79 -4.05 -23.45
N ALA A 159 -8.80 -4.85 -24.52
CA ALA A 159 -9.77 -5.91 -24.78
C ALA A 159 -9.13 -7.07 -25.57
N ILE A 160 -9.90 -8.15 -25.73
CA ILE A 160 -9.53 -9.22 -26.65
C ILE A 160 -9.66 -8.74 -28.10
N SER A 161 -8.67 -9.05 -28.94
CA SER A 161 -8.69 -8.70 -30.36
C SER A 161 -8.01 -9.76 -31.23
N LYS A 162 -8.12 -9.62 -32.56
CA LYS A 162 -7.36 -10.46 -33.50
C LYS A 162 -5.85 -10.35 -33.29
N ASP A 163 -5.38 -9.16 -32.93
CA ASP A 163 -3.97 -8.87 -32.71
C ASP A 163 -3.52 -9.32 -31.30
N GLU A 164 -4.39 -9.30 -30.30
CA GLU A 164 -4.06 -9.69 -28.93
C GLU A 164 -5.09 -10.68 -28.40
N LYS A 165 -4.85 -11.94 -28.74
CA LYS A 165 -5.77 -13.03 -28.48
C LYS A 165 -5.89 -13.31 -26.99
N ARG A 166 -7.08 -13.72 -26.57
CA ARG A 166 -7.40 -14.12 -25.20
C ARG A 166 -6.39 -15.11 -24.61
N GLU A 167 -6.04 -16.15 -25.37
CA GLU A 167 -5.09 -17.19 -24.91
C GLU A 167 -3.70 -16.63 -24.57
N GLU A 168 -3.22 -15.66 -25.35
CA GLU A 168 -1.92 -15.04 -25.17
C GLU A 168 -1.92 -14.12 -23.95
N GLN A 169 -2.96 -13.30 -23.81
CA GLN A 169 -3.13 -12.42 -22.65
C GLN A 169 -3.27 -13.21 -21.35
N LEU A 170 -4.08 -14.27 -21.36
CA LEU A 170 -4.30 -15.12 -20.19
C LEU A 170 -3.01 -15.86 -19.79
N LYS A 171 -2.27 -16.38 -20.78
CA LYS A 171 -0.96 -17.02 -20.54
C LYS A 171 0.04 -16.02 -19.98
N PHE A 172 0.10 -14.81 -20.53
CA PHE A 172 0.95 -13.74 -20.01
C PHE A 172 0.60 -13.43 -18.55
N LEU A 173 -0.68 -13.18 -18.25
CA LEU A 173 -1.17 -12.89 -16.90
C LEU A 173 -0.77 -13.97 -15.90
N LYS A 174 -1.06 -15.24 -16.21
CA LYS A 174 -0.73 -16.38 -15.34
C LYS A 174 0.77 -16.51 -15.09
N ASN A 175 1.59 -16.35 -16.14
CA ASN A 175 3.04 -16.41 -16.03
C ASN A 175 3.60 -15.28 -15.15
N GLN A 176 3.10 -14.06 -15.31
CA GLN A 176 3.56 -12.91 -14.51
C GLN A 176 3.11 -13.02 -13.04
N LEU A 177 1.89 -13.51 -12.78
CA LEU A 177 1.39 -13.71 -11.41
C LEU A 177 2.11 -14.85 -10.69
N SER A 178 2.26 -16.02 -11.35
CA SER A 178 2.93 -17.18 -10.76
C SER A 178 4.40 -16.94 -10.42
N SER A 179 5.09 -16.10 -11.20
CA SER A 179 6.50 -15.74 -10.96
C SER A 179 6.68 -14.56 -9.99
N SER A 180 5.61 -13.87 -9.60
CA SER A 180 5.68 -12.70 -8.74
C SER A 180 5.92 -13.07 -7.26
N LYS A 181 6.86 -12.36 -6.64
CA LYS A 181 7.29 -12.56 -5.24
C LYS A 181 6.97 -11.36 -4.35
N GLU A 182 6.60 -10.25 -4.97
CA GLU A 182 6.26 -8.98 -4.35
C GLU A 182 5.05 -9.14 -3.43
N ASP A 183 4.98 -8.33 -2.38
CA ASP A 183 3.85 -8.36 -1.46
C ASP A 183 2.57 -8.00 -2.22
N TRP A 184 2.52 -6.78 -2.72
CA TRP A 184 1.36 -6.25 -3.43
C TRP A 184 1.37 -6.69 -4.88
N LYS A 185 0.17 -6.95 -5.40
CA LYS A 185 -0.04 -7.36 -6.79
C LYS A 185 -1.21 -6.58 -7.34
N ILE A 186 -1.05 -6.05 -8.55
CA ILE A 186 -2.09 -5.36 -9.29
C ILE A 186 -2.27 -6.03 -10.64
N CYS A 187 -3.51 -6.28 -11.01
CA CYS A 187 -3.95 -6.53 -12.38
C CYS A 187 -4.72 -5.32 -12.89
N ALA A 188 -4.40 -4.83 -14.09
CA ALA A 188 -5.06 -3.70 -14.70
C ALA A 188 -5.32 -3.92 -16.19
N TRP A 189 -6.52 -3.56 -16.63
CA TRP A 189 -6.96 -3.53 -18.02
C TRP A 189 -8.06 -2.47 -18.15
N HIS A 190 -8.34 -2.00 -19.37
CA HIS A 190 -9.20 -0.82 -19.53
C HIS A 190 -10.68 -1.16 -19.45
N TYR A 191 -11.14 -2.14 -20.23
CA TYR A 191 -12.54 -2.54 -20.26
C TYR A 191 -12.96 -3.32 -19.01
N TYR A 192 -14.19 -3.80 -19.00
CA TYR A 192 -14.74 -4.61 -17.91
C TYR A 192 -15.50 -5.82 -18.45
N ASP A 193 -15.80 -6.76 -17.57
CA ASP A 193 -16.75 -7.83 -17.86
C ASP A 193 -18.15 -7.43 -17.38
N GLY A 194 -19.20 -8.07 -17.91
CA GLY A 194 -20.60 -7.67 -17.70
C GLY A 194 -21.06 -7.56 -16.24
N TYR A 195 -20.46 -8.28 -15.29
CA TYR A 195 -20.80 -8.08 -13.88
C TYR A 195 -20.18 -6.81 -13.27
N TYR A 196 -19.13 -6.26 -13.88
CA TYR A 196 -18.26 -5.25 -13.28
C TYR A 196 -18.34 -3.91 -13.99
N HIS A 197 -19.55 -3.52 -14.40
CA HIS A 197 -19.93 -2.15 -14.79
C HIS A 197 -21.26 -1.74 -14.15
N THR A 198 -21.64 -0.48 -14.32
CA THR A 198 -22.80 0.17 -13.73
C THR A 198 -23.88 0.50 -14.77
N GLY A 199 -23.70 0.02 -16.00
CA GLY A 199 -24.78 -0.19 -16.95
C GLY A 199 -25.06 0.92 -17.95
N LYS A 200 -24.14 1.87 -18.19
CA LYS A 200 -24.29 2.80 -19.33
C LYS A 200 -24.37 2.04 -20.65
N TYR A 201 -23.50 1.04 -20.81
CA TYR A 201 -23.52 0.13 -21.93
C TYR A 201 -24.28 -1.14 -21.54
N PRO A 202 -25.46 -1.43 -22.11
CA PRO A 202 -26.38 -2.46 -21.61
C PRO A 202 -25.99 -3.90 -21.98
N SER A 203 -24.77 -4.13 -22.49
CA SER A 203 -24.32 -5.44 -22.93
C SER A 203 -23.83 -6.28 -21.74
N ASP A 204 -24.32 -7.52 -21.63
CA ASP A 204 -23.87 -8.55 -20.67
C ASP A 204 -22.52 -9.17 -21.06
N GLU A 205 -21.83 -8.64 -22.07
CA GLU A 205 -20.63 -9.25 -22.62
C GLU A 205 -19.42 -9.15 -21.68
N ASN A 206 -18.71 -10.27 -21.57
CA ASN A 206 -17.40 -10.30 -20.93
C ASN A 206 -16.34 -9.85 -21.96
N ILE A 207 -16.02 -8.56 -21.99
CA ILE A 207 -15.08 -7.99 -22.97
C ILE A 207 -13.64 -8.50 -22.72
N VAL A 208 -13.31 -8.81 -21.47
CA VAL A 208 -11.97 -9.24 -21.07
C VAL A 208 -11.90 -10.76 -20.96
N SER A 209 -12.87 -11.39 -20.28
CA SER A 209 -12.85 -12.84 -20.07
C SER A 209 -13.48 -13.66 -21.19
N GLU A 210 -14.30 -13.06 -22.05
CA GLU A 210 -15.15 -13.73 -23.04
C GLU A 210 -15.92 -14.92 -22.42
N LYS A 211 -15.96 -16.07 -23.12
CA LYS A 211 -16.65 -17.30 -22.69
C LYS A 211 -15.76 -18.27 -21.91
N GLY A 212 -14.54 -17.87 -21.54
CA GLY A 212 -13.56 -18.75 -20.92
C GLY A 212 -13.35 -18.51 -19.43
N GLU A 213 -12.24 -19.02 -18.91
CA GLU A 213 -11.74 -18.70 -17.57
C GLU A 213 -11.70 -17.18 -17.30
N SER A 214 -12.19 -16.78 -16.13
CA SER A 214 -12.25 -15.36 -15.76
C SER A 214 -10.86 -14.82 -15.42
N PHE A 215 -10.46 -13.72 -16.09
CA PHE A 215 -9.21 -13.02 -15.81
C PHE A 215 -9.20 -12.46 -14.37
N TYR A 216 -10.36 -12.02 -13.90
CA TYR A 216 -10.57 -11.58 -12.52
C TYR A 216 -10.34 -12.71 -11.52
N ASP A 217 -10.88 -13.91 -11.79
CA ASP A 217 -10.65 -15.08 -10.93
C ASP A 217 -9.17 -15.49 -10.91
N VAL A 218 -8.45 -15.39 -12.03
CA VAL A 218 -7.00 -15.62 -12.06
C VAL A 218 -6.27 -14.64 -11.15
N CYS A 219 -6.57 -13.34 -11.20
CA CYS A 219 -5.96 -12.34 -10.31
C CYS A 219 -6.30 -12.58 -8.83
N LYS A 220 -7.55 -12.97 -8.56
CA LYS A 220 -8.04 -13.32 -7.23
C LYS A 220 -7.27 -14.47 -6.60
N GLU A 221 -6.90 -15.51 -7.35
CA GLU A 221 -6.11 -16.64 -6.81
C GLU A 221 -4.75 -16.19 -6.22
N TYR A 222 -4.24 -15.04 -6.66
CA TYR A 222 -3.00 -14.45 -6.15
C TYR A 222 -3.23 -13.32 -5.13
N GLY A 223 -4.49 -13.01 -4.81
CA GLY A 223 -4.86 -11.86 -3.98
C GLY A 223 -4.44 -10.53 -4.60
N ALA A 224 -4.41 -10.45 -5.93
CA ALA A 224 -4.08 -9.22 -6.65
C ALA A 224 -5.27 -8.26 -6.64
N LEU A 225 -5.01 -6.97 -6.42
CA LEU A 225 -6.00 -5.92 -6.62
C LEU A 225 -6.31 -5.79 -8.10
N ILE A 226 -7.57 -5.57 -8.45
CA ILE A 226 -8.02 -5.49 -9.85
C ILE A 226 -8.53 -4.07 -10.11
N PHE A 227 -8.07 -3.47 -11.21
CA PHE A 227 -8.47 -2.14 -11.63
C PHE A 227 -8.88 -2.12 -13.10
N SER A 228 -10.01 -1.45 -13.37
CA SER A 228 -10.49 -1.15 -14.71
C SER A 228 -11.14 0.23 -14.81
N ALA A 229 -11.54 0.61 -16.02
CA ALA A 229 -11.93 1.97 -16.37
C ALA A 229 -13.17 1.97 -17.30
N HIS A 230 -13.23 2.85 -18.31
CA HIS A 230 -14.19 2.86 -19.43
C HIS A 230 -15.65 3.22 -19.08
N ASP A 231 -16.20 2.72 -17.97
CA ASP A 231 -17.60 2.96 -17.58
C ASP A 231 -17.84 4.34 -16.94
N HIS A 232 -16.85 5.23 -17.02
CA HIS A 232 -16.81 6.58 -16.45
C HIS A 232 -17.52 6.78 -15.11
N VAL A 233 -17.29 5.84 -14.19
CA VAL A 233 -17.73 5.88 -12.79
C VAL A 233 -16.56 5.51 -11.88
N TYR A 234 -16.69 5.84 -10.60
CA TYR A 234 -15.93 5.13 -9.57
C TYR A 234 -16.83 4.07 -8.95
N ALA A 235 -16.40 2.81 -8.92
CA ALA A 235 -17.14 1.73 -8.29
C ALA A 235 -16.20 0.71 -7.68
N ARG A 236 -16.43 0.34 -6.43
CA ARG A 236 -15.64 -0.64 -5.69
C ARG A 236 -16.53 -1.79 -5.28
N THR A 237 -16.10 -3.01 -5.58
CA THR A 237 -16.79 -4.21 -5.11
C THR A 237 -16.52 -4.45 -3.62
N HIS A 238 -17.35 -5.27 -3.00
CA HIS A 238 -16.96 -6.02 -1.81
C HIS A 238 -15.71 -6.87 -2.10
N VAL A 239 -15.06 -7.42 -1.07
CA VAL A 239 -14.09 -8.50 -1.30
C VAL A 239 -14.84 -9.70 -1.87
N MET A 240 -14.40 -10.18 -3.02
CA MET A 240 -14.99 -11.25 -3.79
C MET A 240 -14.17 -12.53 -3.63
N SER A 241 -14.87 -13.65 -3.43
CA SER A 241 -14.31 -15.01 -3.48
C SER A 241 -14.44 -15.67 -4.85
N LYS A 242 -15.22 -15.06 -5.76
CA LYS A 242 -15.34 -15.45 -7.16
C LYS A 242 -15.88 -14.30 -8.02
N PHE A 243 -15.40 -14.20 -9.25
CA PHE A 243 -15.77 -13.17 -10.22
C PHE A 243 -16.55 -13.68 -11.45
N SER A 244 -16.26 -14.88 -11.95
CA SER A 244 -16.99 -15.49 -13.10
C SER A 244 -18.50 -15.57 -12.89
N TYR A 245 -18.92 -15.78 -11.64
CA TYR A 245 -20.20 -15.31 -11.14
C TYR A 245 -19.94 -14.56 -9.82
N PRO A 246 -20.56 -13.40 -9.59
CA PRO A 246 -20.22 -12.59 -8.42
C PRO A 246 -20.56 -13.33 -7.14
N LYS A 247 -19.53 -13.63 -6.34
CA LYS A 247 -19.69 -14.16 -4.98
C LYS A 247 -18.83 -13.36 -4.02
N VAL A 248 -19.49 -12.59 -3.16
CA VAL A 248 -18.82 -11.88 -2.06
C VAL A 248 -18.18 -12.89 -1.11
N ASP A 249 -16.98 -12.58 -0.64
CA ASP A 249 -16.27 -13.35 0.38
C ASP A 249 -17.02 -13.30 1.71
N SER A 250 -17.19 -14.44 2.36
CA SER A 250 -18.03 -14.54 3.56
C SER A 250 -17.47 -13.79 4.77
N TYR A 251 -16.18 -13.40 4.75
CA TYR A 251 -15.57 -12.60 5.80
C TYR A 251 -15.75 -11.09 5.60
N ASP A 252 -16.11 -10.63 4.40
CA ASP A 252 -16.33 -9.22 4.10
C ASP A 252 -17.45 -8.64 4.97
N TYR A 253 -18.58 -9.35 5.04
CA TYR A 253 -19.73 -8.99 5.88
C TYR A 253 -19.48 -9.04 7.39
N LYS A 254 -18.34 -9.56 7.84
CA LYS A 254 -17.99 -9.65 9.27
C LYS A 254 -17.22 -8.43 9.77
N THR A 255 -16.92 -7.48 8.88
CA THR A 255 -16.19 -6.26 9.19
C THR A 255 -16.91 -5.04 8.64
N SER A 256 -16.53 -3.86 9.12
CA SER A 256 -17.02 -2.60 8.56
C SER A 256 -16.64 -2.48 7.08
N SER A 257 -17.48 -1.81 6.28
CA SER A 257 -17.33 -1.64 4.82
C SER A 257 -16.03 -0.96 4.36
N ASN A 258 -15.30 -0.34 5.29
CA ASN A 258 -14.01 0.31 5.08
C ASN A 258 -12.81 -0.59 5.47
N ILE A 259 -13.04 -1.85 5.86
CA ILE A 259 -12.00 -2.84 6.12
C ILE A 259 -12.06 -3.90 5.02
N VAL A 260 -10.98 -4.00 4.25
CA VAL A 260 -10.87 -4.88 3.09
C VAL A 260 -9.81 -5.93 3.39
N GLN A 261 -10.17 -7.20 3.50
CA GLN A 261 -9.24 -8.28 3.85
C GLN A 261 -8.97 -9.17 2.63
N ILE A 262 -7.83 -8.98 1.98
CA ILE A 262 -7.42 -9.72 0.78
C ILE A 262 -6.47 -10.87 1.11
N ARG A 263 -6.54 -11.92 0.30
CA ARG A 263 -5.67 -13.12 0.39
C ARG A 263 -5.69 -13.87 -0.93
N LYS A 264 -4.82 -14.87 -1.08
CA LYS A 264 -4.97 -15.84 -2.18
C LYS A 264 -6.38 -16.42 -2.13
N GLY A 265 -7.12 -16.26 -3.22
CA GLY A 265 -8.50 -16.70 -3.35
C GLY A 265 -9.57 -15.65 -3.01
N ALA A 266 -9.21 -14.47 -2.50
CA ALA A 266 -10.17 -13.37 -2.26
C ALA A 266 -9.56 -11.97 -2.44
N THR A 267 -10.20 -11.13 -3.27
CA THR A 267 -9.75 -9.76 -3.59
C THR A 267 -10.92 -8.90 -4.04
N LEU A 268 -10.70 -7.63 -4.37
CA LEU A 268 -11.70 -6.70 -4.89
C LEU A 268 -11.36 -6.18 -6.29
N ASN A 269 -12.39 -5.74 -7.01
CA ASN A 269 -12.27 -4.96 -8.24
C ASN A 269 -12.68 -3.51 -8.01
N ILE A 270 -12.02 -2.58 -8.71
CA ILE A 270 -12.32 -1.16 -8.66
C ILE A 270 -12.35 -0.58 -10.08
N LEU A 271 -13.50 -0.02 -10.46
CA LEU A 271 -13.61 0.94 -11.57
C LEU A 271 -13.13 2.30 -11.09
N SER A 272 -12.13 2.88 -11.76
CA SER A 272 -11.60 4.22 -11.44
C SER A 272 -11.57 5.09 -12.71
N ALA A 273 -12.74 5.37 -13.26
CA ALA A 273 -12.92 5.90 -14.61
C ALA A 273 -13.37 7.38 -14.67
N VAL A 274 -13.17 8.15 -13.61
CA VAL A 274 -13.66 9.54 -13.54
C VAL A 274 -12.52 10.54 -13.48
N GLY A 275 -11.47 10.29 -14.27
CA GLY A 275 -10.22 11.04 -14.23
C GLY A 275 -10.30 12.47 -14.76
N GLY A 276 -11.29 12.80 -15.59
CA GLY A 276 -11.44 14.18 -16.06
C GLY A 276 -12.34 14.41 -17.28
N TYR A 277 -12.74 13.36 -18.01
CA TYR A 277 -13.45 13.53 -19.28
C TYR A 277 -14.98 13.64 -19.12
N GLU A 278 -15.64 12.56 -18.71
CA GLU A 278 -17.09 12.54 -18.42
C GLU A 278 -17.36 11.69 -17.16
N ILE A 279 -18.51 11.88 -16.52
CA ILE A 279 -19.03 10.95 -15.51
C ILE A 279 -20.39 10.44 -15.99
N TYR A 280 -20.56 9.12 -16.00
CA TYR A 280 -21.78 8.48 -16.47
C TYR A 280 -22.84 8.35 -15.38
N SER A 281 -24.10 8.31 -15.83
CA SER A 281 -25.23 7.88 -15.01
C SER A 281 -25.28 6.36 -15.02
N GLU A 282 -25.68 5.78 -13.89
CA GLU A 282 -25.84 4.33 -13.77
C GLU A 282 -27.22 3.91 -14.30
N SER A 283 -27.30 2.74 -14.94
CA SER A 283 -28.56 2.25 -15.54
C SER A 283 -28.66 0.72 -15.54
N GLY A 284 -29.87 0.23 -15.83
CA GLY A 284 -30.14 -1.21 -15.95
C GLY A 284 -29.94 -1.99 -14.65
N LYS A 285 -29.85 -3.32 -14.77
CA LYS A 285 -29.66 -4.25 -13.64
C LYS A 285 -28.28 -4.16 -12.98
N TYR A 286 -27.25 -3.75 -13.74
CA TYR A 286 -25.85 -3.79 -13.33
C TYR A 286 -25.55 -2.85 -12.16
N LYS A 287 -26.21 -1.68 -12.15
CA LYS A 287 -26.10 -0.75 -11.03
C LYS A 287 -26.61 -1.34 -9.71
N ASP A 288 -27.58 -2.26 -9.74
CA ASP A 288 -28.23 -2.77 -8.54
C ASP A 288 -27.61 -4.10 -8.06
N TYR A 289 -26.50 -4.55 -8.67
CA TYR A 289 -25.81 -5.75 -8.21
C TYR A 289 -25.24 -5.59 -6.80
N SER A 290 -25.54 -6.57 -5.95
CA SER A 290 -25.23 -6.56 -4.52
C SER A 290 -23.73 -6.66 -4.21
N HIS A 291 -22.90 -6.99 -5.19
CA HIS A 291 -21.45 -7.05 -4.98
C HIS A 291 -20.79 -5.66 -4.98
N TRP A 292 -21.51 -4.60 -5.35
CA TRP A 292 -21.00 -3.23 -5.24
C TRP A 292 -21.03 -2.74 -3.79
N GLN A 293 -19.86 -2.44 -3.23
CA GLN A 293 -19.75 -1.89 -1.88
C GLN A 293 -19.89 -0.35 -1.89
N LYS A 294 -19.33 0.32 -2.89
CA LYS A 294 -19.38 1.78 -3.02
C LYS A 294 -19.38 2.16 -4.49
N LYS A 295 -20.18 3.17 -4.86
CA LYS A 295 -20.25 3.71 -6.22
C LYS A 295 -20.37 5.22 -6.20
N PHE A 296 -19.85 5.85 -7.24
CA PHE A 296 -19.89 7.27 -7.49
C PHE A 296 -20.10 7.49 -8.99
N SER A 297 -21.21 8.14 -9.32
CA SER A 297 -21.70 8.37 -10.66
C SER A 297 -22.21 9.81 -10.81
N LYS A 298 -22.70 10.16 -12.00
CA LYS A 298 -23.19 11.51 -12.35
C LYS A 298 -24.32 11.99 -11.43
N GLY A 299 -25.10 11.05 -10.88
CA GLY A 299 -26.32 11.34 -10.12
C GLY A 299 -27.53 11.62 -11.00
N SER A 300 -28.73 11.55 -10.44
CA SER A 300 -29.98 11.73 -11.19
C SER A 300 -30.21 13.16 -11.65
N SER A 301 -29.64 14.14 -10.94
CA SER A 301 -29.76 15.57 -11.25
C SER A 301 -28.47 16.15 -11.84
N GLY A 302 -27.49 15.30 -12.15
CA GLY A 302 -26.18 15.72 -12.65
C GLY A 302 -25.29 16.39 -11.60
N GLU A 303 -25.59 16.23 -10.31
CA GLU A 303 -24.92 16.92 -9.21
C GLU A 303 -23.42 16.58 -9.09
N ASN A 304 -22.98 15.50 -9.74
CA ASN A 304 -21.60 15.06 -9.75
C ASN A 304 -20.90 15.25 -11.10
N ALA A 305 -21.56 15.78 -12.14
CA ALA A 305 -21.05 15.81 -13.51
C ALA A 305 -19.68 16.50 -13.71
N LYS A 306 -19.23 17.31 -12.75
CA LYS A 306 -17.91 18.00 -12.75
C LYS A 306 -17.06 17.68 -11.51
N LYS A 307 -17.40 16.62 -10.78
CA LYS A 307 -16.71 16.17 -9.54
C LYS A 307 -15.80 14.98 -9.85
N PHE A 308 -14.94 15.15 -10.85
CA PHE A 308 -13.92 14.18 -11.25
C PHE A 308 -12.99 13.85 -10.09
N GLY A 309 -12.31 12.71 -10.18
CA GLY A 309 -11.53 12.20 -9.06
C GLY A 309 -10.53 11.13 -9.41
N THR A 310 -9.79 10.73 -8.39
CA THR A 310 -8.79 9.67 -8.48
C THR A 310 -8.74 8.87 -7.19
N LEU A 311 -8.44 7.58 -7.31
CA LEU A 311 -8.11 6.75 -6.17
C LEU A 311 -6.64 7.00 -5.80
N ASN A 312 -6.36 7.26 -4.53
CA ASN A 312 -5.01 7.42 -4.01
C ASN A 312 -4.78 6.40 -2.87
N CYS A 313 -3.86 5.48 -3.08
CA CYS A 313 -3.57 4.38 -2.15
C CYS A 313 -2.15 4.49 -1.60
N LYS A 314 -2.02 4.59 -0.28
CA LYS A 314 -0.76 4.45 0.44
C LYS A 314 -0.55 3.00 0.83
N PHE A 315 0.52 2.40 0.33
CA PHE A 315 0.93 1.04 0.62
C PHE A 315 2.00 1.01 1.71
N ASN A 316 2.09 -0.13 2.41
CA ASN A 316 2.99 -0.38 3.52
C ASN A 316 2.80 0.57 4.70
N VAL A 317 1.55 0.92 5.04
CA VAL A 317 1.23 2.00 6.00
C VAL A 317 2.01 1.87 7.31
N GLY A 318 2.76 2.91 7.67
CA GLY A 318 3.61 2.97 8.86
C GLY A 318 4.76 1.95 8.88
N GLY A 319 5.12 1.39 7.73
CA GLY A 319 6.10 0.31 7.57
C GLY A 319 5.48 -1.09 7.43
N ASN A 320 4.16 -1.24 7.66
CA ASN A 320 3.49 -2.54 7.67
C ASN A 320 3.16 -2.99 6.25
N ASN A 321 3.96 -3.89 5.67
CA ASN A 321 3.79 -4.39 4.30
C ASN A 321 2.52 -5.22 4.05
N LYS A 322 1.70 -5.46 5.08
CA LYS A 322 0.38 -6.10 4.97
C LYS A 322 -0.77 -5.10 5.02
N LYS A 323 -0.48 -3.80 5.13
CA LYS A 323 -1.49 -2.75 5.28
C LYS A 323 -1.37 -1.69 4.19
N ALA A 324 -2.49 -1.37 3.56
CA ALA A 324 -2.63 -0.21 2.67
C ALA A 324 -3.86 0.61 3.06
N TYR A 325 -3.84 1.91 2.76
CA TYR A 325 -4.96 2.82 2.97
C TYR A 325 -5.26 3.58 1.69
N CYS A 326 -6.50 3.54 1.25
CA CYS A 326 -6.95 4.14 0.00
C CYS A 326 -8.03 5.18 0.26
N GLU A 327 -7.98 6.28 -0.49
CA GLU A 327 -9.02 7.31 -0.53
C GLU A 327 -9.38 7.61 -1.98
N PHE A 328 -10.68 7.65 -2.28
CA PHE A 328 -11.18 8.20 -3.52
C PHE A 328 -11.45 9.70 -3.34
N LEU A 329 -10.62 10.51 -3.99
CA LEU A 329 -10.60 11.97 -3.87
C LEU A 329 -11.30 12.60 -5.06
N ARG A 330 -12.00 13.72 -4.86
CA ARG A 330 -12.68 14.46 -5.93
C ARG A 330 -12.44 15.95 -5.89
N ILE A 331 -12.43 16.56 -7.07
CA ILE A 331 -12.49 18.01 -7.24
C ILE A 331 -13.93 18.51 -7.04
N ASN A 332 -14.10 19.83 -6.92
CA ASN A 332 -15.40 20.53 -6.93
C ASN A 332 -16.43 19.97 -5.91
N SER A 333 -15.94 19.48 -4.77
CA SER A 333 -16.74 18.84 -3.72
C SER A 333 -16.43 19.49 -2.37
N SER A 334 -17.46 19.67 -1.52
CA SER A 334 -17.28 20.21 -0.16
C SER A 334 -16.41 19.28 0.70
N SER A 335 -16.67 17.97 0.64
CA SER A 335 -15.74 16.94 1.10
C SER A 335 -14.94 16.40 -0.08
N LYS A 336 -13.62 16.52 0.02
CA LYS A 336 -12.68 15.99 -0.97
C LYS A 336 -12.70 14.46 -1.02
N VAL A 337 -12.81 13.80 0.14
CA VAL A 337 -12.85 12.34 0.26
C VAL A 337 -14.29 11.86 0.11
N PHE A 338 -14.52 10.89 -0.78
CA PHE A 338 -15.83 10.25 -0.99
C PHE A 338 -15.90 8.81 -0.51
N ASP A 339 -14.82 8.05 -0.75
CA ASP A 339 -14.64 6.72 -0.19
C ASP A 339 -13.27 6.64 0.46
N SER A 340 -13.16 5.85 1.53
CA SER A 340 -11.89 5.56 2.18
C SER A 340 -11.95 4.18 2.80
N PHE A 341 -10.89 3.39 2.62
CA PHE A 341 -10.83 2.02 3.13
C PHE A 341 -9.39 1.59 3.37
N THR A 342 -9.22 0.67 4.32
CA THR A 342 -7.94 0.07 4.68
C THR A 342 -7.92 -1.37 4.18
N ILE A 343 -6.90 -1.70 3.40
CA ILE A 343 -6.67 -3.05 2.88
C ILE A 343 -5.68 -3.76 3.80
N TYR A 344 -6.04 -4.95 4.23
CA TYR A 344 -5.19 -5.88 4.97
C TYR A 344 -4.94 -7.13 4.15
N ARG A 345 -3.67 -7.56 4.09
CA ARG A 345 -3.27 -8.86 3.57
C ARG A 345 -3.25 -9.87 4.72
N ASN A 346 -4.37 -10.57 4.90
CA ASN A 346 -4.52 -11.59 5.93
C ASN A 346 -5.52 -12.67 5.52
N ASP A 347 -5.40 -13.84 6.15
CA ASP A 347 -6.42 -14.87 6.10
C ASP A 347 -7.30 -14.76 7.35
N PRO A 348 -8.53 -14.23 7.25
CA PRO A 348 -9.39 -13.98 8.41
C PRO A 348 -9.80 -15.26 9.15
N SER A 349 -9.63 -16.44 8.52
CA SER A 349 -9.86 -17.73 9.18
C SER A 349 -8.76 -18.09 10.19
N LYS A 350 -7.57 -17.49 10.04
CA LYS A 350 -6.38 -17.77 10.86
C LYS A 350 -5.98 -16.57 11.71
N LYS A 351 -6.16 -15.37 11.18
CA LYS A 351 -5.62 -14.15 11.77
C LYS A 351 -6.50 -12.95 11.42
N SER A 352 -6.96 -12.23 12.43
CA SER A 352 -7.76 -11.02 12.21
C SER A 352 -6.89 -9.88 11.68
N TYR A 353 -7.51 -8.88 11.04
CA TYR A 353 -6.80 -7.67 10.63
C TYR A 353 -6.22 -6.88 11.82
N LYS A 354 -6.82 -7.00 13.02
CA LYS A 354 -6.29 -6.39 14.24
C LYS A 354 -4.98 -7.05 14.67
N ASP A 355 -4.88 -8.37 14.52
CA ASP A 355 -3.64 -9.10 14.80
C ASP A 355 -2.53 -8.73 13.81
N VAL A 356 -2.87 -8.32 12.58
CA VAL A 356 -1.86 -7.78 11.64
C VAL A 356 -1.24 -6.48 12.18
N ASP A 357 -2.04 -5.60 12.78
CA ASP A 357 -1.56 -4.36 13.38
C ASP A 357 -0.80 -4.63 14.69
N ASN A 358 -1.35 -5.49 15.56
CA ASN A 358 -0.75 -5.83 16.85
C ASN A 358 0.61 -6.51 16.70
N ASP A 359 0.73 -7.47 15.78
CA ASP A 359 1.98 -8.20 15.58
C ASP A 359 3.07 -7.27 15.02
N PHE A 360 2.72 -6.42 14.05
CA PHE A 360 3.66 -5.43 13.52
C PHE A 360 4.10 -4.44 14.60
N LEU A 361 3.18 -4.00 15.47
CA LEU A 361 3.52 -3.12 16.59
C LEU A 361 4.45 -3.81 17.59
N SER A 362 4.25 -5.09 17.87
CA SER A 362 5.12 -5.90 18.73
C SER A 362 6.52 -6.01 18.13
N GLU A 363 6.62 -6.43 16.87
CA GLU A 363 7.88 -6.54 16.12
C GLU A 363 8.65 -5.21 16.09
N LYS A 364 7.94 -4.11 15.81
CA LYS A 364 8.49 -2.75 15.79
C LYS A 364 8.99 -2.32 17.17
N THR A 365 8.24 -2.63 18.24
CA THR A 365 8.61 -2.31 19.62
C THR A 365 9.85 -3.08 20.07
N GLU A 366 9.95 -4.36 19.72
CA GLU A 366 11.14 -5.17 19.99
C GLU A 366 12.37 -4.65 19.26
N ALA A 367 12.22 -4.27 17.98
CA ALA A 367 13.30 -3.67 17.22
C ALA A 367 13.75 -2.31 17.79
N TYR A 368 12.80 -1.49 18.26
CA TYR A 368 13.11 -0.24 18.96
C TYR A 368 13.91 -0.50 20.24
N LYS A 369 13.44 -1.43 21.09
CA LYS A 369 14.12 -1.82 22.33
C LYS A 369 15.52 -2.39 22.05
N LYS A 370 15.70 -3.14 20.97
CA LYS A 370 17.03 -3.63 20.58
C LYS A 370 17.97 -2.49 20.17
N LYS A 371 17.45 -1.45 19.51
CA LYS A 371 18.25 -0.32 19.05
C LYS A 371 18.58 0.70 20.14
N TYR A 372 17.60 1.02 20.99
CA TYR A 372 17.71 2.10 21.99
C TYR A 372 17.60 1.64 23.45
N GLY A 373 17.10 0.42 23.68
CA GLY A 373 17.03 -0.20 25.01
C GLY A 373 18.36 -0.79 25.49
N SER A 374 19.40 -0.84 24.65
CA SER A 374 20.79 -1.10 25.07
C SER A 374 21.48 0.14 25.66
N SER A 375 20.75 0.94 26.43
CA SER A 375 21.30 1.97 27.32
C SER A 375 20.91 1.73 28.78
N SER A 376 20.72 0.47 29.18
CA SER A 376 20.82 0.04 30.56
C SER A 376 21.03 -1.48 30.63
N ASN A 377 22.15 -1.89 31.21
CA ASN A 377 22.59 -3.26 31.52
C ASN A 377 23.35 -4.05 30.43
N SER A 378 24.49 -3.50 30.01
CA SER A 378 25.75 -4.25 30.19
C SER A 378 26.51 -3.74 31.42
N SER A 379 25.83 -3.64 32.55
CA SER A 379 26.44 -4.12 33.78
C SER A 379 26.34 -5.65 33.69
N SER A 380 27.31 -6.36 33.10
CA SER A 380 28.48 -6.72 33.88
C SER A 380 28.33 -6.21 35.32
N SER A 381 27.88 -7.08 36.21
CA SER A 381 28.26 -6.93 37.60
C SER A 381 29.79 -7.08 37.69
N THR A 382 30.54 -6.14 37.09
CA THR A 382 31.69 -5.56 37.75
C THR A 382 31.13 -5.05 39.06
N SER A 383 31.24 -5.91 40.08
CA SER A 383 31.44 -5.51 41.46
C SER A 383 32.00 -4.09 41.47
N LYS A 384 31.32 -3.16 42.15
CA LYS A 384 31.86 -1.84 42.53
C LYS A 384 33.37 -1.95 42.52
N GLU A 385 34.04 -1.27 41.59
CA GLU A 385 35.49 -1.32 41.44
C GLU A 385 36.10 -0.91 42.78
N SER A 386 36.36 -1.88 43.65
CA SER A 386 36.98 -1.66 44.94
C SER A 386 38.38 -1.19 44.63
N ARG A 387 38.61 0.11 44.84
CA ARG A 387 39.94 0.70 44.68
C ARG A 387 40.85 0.16 45.77
N CYS A 388 42.12 -0.01 45.43
CA CYS A 388 43.17 -0.44 46.35
C CYS A 388 44.47 0.31 46.04
N GLY A 389 45.41 0.27 46.99
CA GLY A 389 46.67 1.00 46.91
C GLY A 389 46.88 1.88 48.14
N SER A 390 47.99 2.63 48.17
CA SER A 390 48.37 3.45 49.33
C SER A 390 47.28 4.43 49.80
N LYS A 391 46.45 4.91 48.87
CA LYS A 391 45.33 5.83 49.17
C LYS A 391 44.01 5.15 49.52
N TYR A 392 43.82 3.89 49.15
CA TYR A 392 42.51 3.21 49.19
C TYR A 392 42.49 1.95 50.05
N GLY A 393 43.64 1.51 50.56
CA GLY A 393 43.74 0.35 51.42
C GLY A 393 43.84 -0.97 50.67
N LYS A 394 43.60 -2.07 51.41
CA LYS A 394 43.73 -3.43 50.89
C LYS A 394 42.42 -3.92 50.27
N CYS A 395 42.53 -4.80 49.29
CA CYS A 395 41.40 -5.51 48.73
C CYS A 395 40.75 -6.48 49.73
N PRO A 396 39.46 -6.82 49.53
CA PRO A 396 38.81 -7.87 50.29
C PRO A 396 39.58 -9.20 50.26
N SER A 397 39.43 -10.00 51.30
CA SER A 397 40.13 -11.28 51.44
C SER A 397 39.96 -12.16 50.20
N GLY A 398 41.07 -12.70 49.69
CA GLY A 398 41.10 -13.52 48.47
C GLY A 398 41.21 -12.73 47.15
N GLN A 399 41.22 -11.40 47.18
CA GLN A 399 41.44 -10.56 45.98
C GLN A 399 42.83 -9.91 45.93
N CYS A 400 43.26 -9.60 44.72
CA CYS A 400 44.55 -9.00 44.39
C CYS A 400 44.38 -7.53 43.99
N CYS A 401 45.40 -6.71 44.27
CA CYS A 401 45.40 -5.32 43.87
C CYS A 401 46.24 -5.14 42.60
N SER A 402 45.62 -4.76 41.48
CA SER A 402 46.35 -4.53 40.23
C SER A 402 47.29 -3.32 40.29
N LYS A 403 48.21 -3.21 39.32
CA LYS A 403 49.06 -2.01 39.12
C LYS A 403 48.25 -0.70 39.03
N TYR A 404 47.00 -0.79 38.56
CA TYR A 404 46.12 0.36 38.37
C TYR A 404 45.27 0.71 39.61
N GLY A 405 45.44 -0.03 40.71
CA GLY A 405 44.78 0.26 41.98
C GLY A 405 43.33 -0.20 42.04
N TYR A 406 43.05 -1.38 41.49
CA TYR A 406 41.75 -2.04 41.50
C TYR A 406 41.84 -3.48 42.01
N CYS A 407 40.82 -3.91 42.75
CA CYS A 407 40.69 -5.26 43.27
C CYS A 407 40.08 -6.24 42.28
N GLY A 408 40.64 -7.45 42.20
CA GLY A 408 40.11 -8.55 41.41
C GLY A 408 40.89 -9.85 41.60
N THR A 409 40.45 -10.96 41.02
CA THR A 409 41.01 -12.30 41.24
C THR A 409 41.74 -12.91 40.04
N GLY A 410 41.73 -12.25 38.88
CA GLY A 410 42.37 -12.74 37.65
C GLY A 410 43.85 -12.36 37.53
N SER A 411 44.58 -12.96 36.59
CA SER A 411 46.02 -12.70 36.36
C SER A 411 46.36 -11.24 36.08
N LYS A 412 45.43 -10.46 35.50
CA LYS A 412 45.58 -8.99 35.32
C LYS A 412 45.66 -8.22 36.65
N TYR A 413 45.14 -8.81 37.73
CA TYR A 413 45.14 -8.24 39.07
C TYR A 413 46.19 -8.90 39.96
N CYS A 414 46.41 -10.21 39.80
CA CYS A 414 47.18 -11.03 40.73
C CYS A 414 48.64 -11.30 40.35
N SER A 415 49.02 -11.17 39.07
CA SER A 415 50.38 -11.49 38.62
C SER A 415 51.37 -10.43 39.08
N LEU A 416 52.47 -10.86 39.72
CA LEU A 416 53.57 -9.98 40.10
C LEU A 416 54.21 -9.31 38.87
N ASP A 417 54.42 -10.07 37.78
CA ASP A 417 54.99 -9.56 36.52
C ASP A 417 54.13 -8.46 35.88
N ARG A 418 52.82 -8.44 36.18
CA ARG A 418 51.88 -7.42 35.71
C ARG A 418 51.67 -6.28 36.70
N GLY A 419 52.50 -6.21 37.75
CA GLY A 419 52.53 -5.12 38.72
C GLY A 419 51.45 -5.24 39.80
N CYS A 420 51.06 -6.45 40.19
CA CYS A 420 50.23 -6.65 41.37
C CYS A 420 50.90 -6.03 42.62
N GLN A 421 50.14 -5.25 43.38
CA GLN A 421 50.62 -4.55 44.57
C GLN A 421 50.44 -5.41 45.82
N SER A 422 51.43 -6.24 46.16
CA SER A 422 51.34 -7.24 47.25
C SER A 422 51.03 -6.68 48.63
N LYS A 423 51.31 -5.39 48.88
CA LYS A 423 50.92 -4.71 50.13
C LYS A 423 49.40 -4.53 50.27
N TYR A 424 48.66 -4.56 49.15
CA TYR A 424 47.24 -4.22 49.08
C TYR A 424 46.36 -5.35 48.53
N GLY A 425 46.89 -6.54 48.27
CA GLY A 425 46.12 -7.72 47.88
C GLY A 425 46.97 -8.99 47.81
N SER A 426 46.33 -10.14 47.61
CA SER A 426 46.98 -11.46 47.63
C SER A 426 47.61 -11.82 46.28
N CYS A 427 48.71 -11.16 45.91
CA CYS A 427 49.42 -11.44 44.66
C CYS A 427 49.99 -12.86 44.62
N LYS A 428 50.03 -13.46 43.42
CA LYS A 428 50.62 -14.77 43.17
C LYS A 428 51.81 -14.60 42.23
N SER A 429 52.88 -15.36 42.51
CA SER A 429 54.05 -15.50 41.64
C SER A 429 53.65 -16.01 40.26
#